data_AF-A0A950SC97-F1
#
_entry.id   AF-A0A950SC97-F1
#
_cell.length_a   1.000
_cell.length_b   1.000
_cell.length_c   1.000
_cell.angle_alpha   90.00
_cell.angle_beta   90.00
_cell.angle_gamma   90.00
#
_symmetry.space_group_name_H-M   'P 1'
#
loop_
_entity.id
_entity.type
_entity.pdbx_description
1 polymer ?
#
loop_
_entity_poly.entity_id
_entity_poly.type
_entity_poly.pdbx_seq_one_letter_code
_entity_poly.pdbx_strand_id
1 'polypeptide(L)'
;MNRQLRSFAVLVILAAPAAFAADVKETVHVVITGGKHAGTYDGSTDRGGCSAGMTGKGSFGNQYSLPKENDPKVLNSVQIIVPDAKAAANGTHNFFLNVAFGRIFKRDAEYKVETEKKSGTGTITVHDKGSTATISFDAKTADGVHLVGTVDCKSVTRAQ
;
A
#
# COMPACT_ATOMS: atom_id res chain seq x y z
N MET A 1 -18.25 -40.77 64.12
CA MET A 1 -18.79 -40.94 62.75
C MET A 1 -18.27 -39.77 61.91
N ASN A 2 -17.07 -39.91 61.30
CA ASN A 2 -16.39 -38.82 60.58
C ASN A 2 -16.79 -38.83 59.10
N ARG A 3 -17.45 -37.76 58.63
CA ARG A 3 -17.80 -37.53 57.22
C ARG A 3 -16.71 -36.69 56.56
N GLN A 4 -15.87 -37.34 55.76
CA GLN A 4 -14.88 -36.71 54.88
C GLN A 4 -15.60 -36.07 53.68
N LEU A 5 -15.69 -34.73 53.63
CA LEU A 5 -16.09 -34.00 52.44
C LEU A 5 -14.90 -33.92 51.47
N ARG A 6 -14.97 -34.67 50.37
CA ARG A 6 -14.04 -34.54 49.25
C ARG A 6 -14.46 -33.36 48.38
N SER A 7 -13.66 -32.30 48.38
CA SER A 7 -13.83 -31.15 47.50
C SER A 7 -13.29 -31.47 46.11
N PHE A 8 -14.15 -31.44 45.09
CA PHE A 8 -13.76 -31.47 43.68
C PHE A 8 -13.40 -30.05 43.24
N ALA A 9 -12.12 -29.80 42.95
CA ALA A 9 -11.71 -28.58 42.28
C ALA A 9 -11.92 -28.75 40.77
N VAL A 10 -12.85 -27.98 40.19
CA VAL A 10 -13.07 -27.89 38.74
C VAL A 10 -12.08 -26.87 38.19
N LEU A 11 -11.09 -27.34 37.42
CA LEU A 11 -10.14 -26.50 36.70
C LEU A 11 -10.78 -26.01 35.40
N VAL A 12 -11.27 -24.77 35.38
CA VAL A 12 -11.76 -24.12 34.16
C VAL A 12 -10.55 -23.65 33.36
N ILE A 13 -10.23 -24.35 32.27
CA ILE A 13 -9.21 -23.93 31.31
C ILE A 13 -9.81 -22.81 30.45
N LEU A 14 -9.42 -21.56 30.73
CA LEU A 14 -9.69 -20.42 29.86
C LEU A 14 -8.85 -20.55 28.59
N ALA A 15 -9.44 -21.09 27.52
CA ALA A 15 -8.85 -21.01 26.19
C ALA A 15 -8.93 -19.55 25.71
N ALA A 16 -7.85 -18.79 25.88
CA ALA A 16 -7.73 -17.47 25.28
C ALA A 16 -7.69 -17.64 23.75
N PRO A 17 -8.59 -17.00 22.98
CA PRO A 17 -8.50 -17.03 21.53
C PRO A 17 -7.21 -16.31 21.11
N ALA A 18 -6.28 -17.05 20.51
CA ALA A 18 -5.13 -16.46 19.84
C ALA A 18 -5.68 -15.63 18.67
N ALA A 19 -5.65 -14.30 18.81
CA ALA A 19 -5.89 -13.41 17.70
C ALA A 19 -4.76 -13.61 16.69
N PHE A 20 -5.03 -14.38 15.63
CA PHE A 20 -4.12 -14.48 14.49
C PHE A 20 -4.05 -13.10 13.84
N ALA A 21 -2.91 -12.42 14.00
CA ALA A 21 -2.62 -11.21 13.23
C ALA A 21 -2.63 -11.59 11.74
N ALA A 22 -3.41 -10.89 10.92
CA ALA A 22 -3.45 -11.14 9.49
C ALA A 22 -2.08 -10.85 8.86
N ASP A 23 -1.65 -11.73 7.94
CA ASP A 23 -0.36 -11.58 7.26
C ASP A 23 -0.32 -10.30 6.43
N VAL A 24 0.74 -9.49 6.63
CA VAL A 24 0.97 -8.29 5.83
C VAL A 24 1.23 -8.69 4.38
N LYS A 25 0.45 -8.15 3.45
CA LYS A 25 0.55 -8.42 2.01
C LYS A 25 1.21 -7.29 1.22
N GLU A 26 1.36 -6.13 1.83
CA GLU A 26 1.99 -4.97 1.21
C GLU A 26 2.52 -4.01 2.27
N THR A 27 3.67 -3.40 2.00
CA THR A 27 4.20 -2.26 2.76
C THR A 27 4.59 -1.14 1.82
N VAL A 28 4.41 0.11 2.26
CA VAL A 28 4.68 1.32 1.49
C VAL A 28 5.55 2.24 2.32
N HIS A 29 6.56 2.83 1.69
CA HIS A 29 7.35 3.92 2.21
C HIS A 29 7.28 5.10 1.25
N VAL A 30 6.96 6.29 1.74
CA VAL A 30 6.87 7.51 0.93
C VAL A 30 7.54 8.66 1.65
N VAL A 31 8.42 9.35 0.94
CA VAL A 31 9.01 10.63 1.33
C VAL A 31 8.40 11.71 0.44
N ILE A 32 7.83 12.73 1.06
CA ILE A 32 7.25 13.88 0.39
C ILE A 32 8.09 15.10 0.75
N THR A 33 8.62 15.79 -0.25
CA THR A 33 9.33 17.06 -0.09
C THR A 33 8.52 18.19 -0.73
N GLY A 34 8.18 19.20 0.08
CA GLY A 34 7.30 20.30 -0.31
C GLY A 34 5.82 20.02 -0.03
N GLY A 35 4.99 21.07 -0.10
CA GLY A 35 3.56 20.97 0.17
C GLY A 35 3.18 20.82 1.65
N LYS A 36 1.87 20.68 1.92
CA LYS A 36 1.29 20.60 3.27
C LYS A 36 1.70 19.34 4.05
N HIS A 37 1.99 18.25 3.35
CA HIS A 37 2.32 16.94 3.93
C HIS A 37 3.77 16.55 3.66
N ALA A 38 4.69 17.51 3.73
CA ALA A 38 6.12 17.19 3.68
C ALA A 38 6.49 16.31 4.89
N GLY A 39 7.21 15.22 4.64
CA GLY A 39 7.54 14.24 5.67
C GLY A 39 7.78 12.83 5.12
N THR A 40 7.98 11.89 6.03
CA THR A 40 8.18 10.47 5.73
C THR A 40 7.01 9.68 6.30
N TYR A 41 6.48 8.76 5.49
CA TYR A 41 5.28 8.00 5.77
C TYR A 41 5.50 6.53 5.47
N ASP A 42 5.19 5.68 6.44
CA ASP A 42 5.20 4.24 6.29
C ASP A 42 3.78 3.70 6.44
N GLY A 43 3.45 2.69 5.65
CA GLY A 43 2.15 2.04 5.66
C GLY A 43 2.26 0.54 5.45
N SER A 44 1.31 -0.22 5.98
CA SER A 44 1.17 -1.65 5.71
C SER A 44 -0.30 -2.05 5.61
N THR A 45 -0.58 -3.15 4.91
CA THR A 45 -1.94 -3.71 4.77
C THR A 45 -1.88 -5.22 4.56
N ASP A 46 -2.87 -5.92 5.09
CA ASP A 46 -3.13 -7.36 4.91
C ASP A 46 -4.00 -7.67 3.67
N ARG A 47 -4.56 -6.63 3.05
CA ARG A 47 -5.44 -6.76 1.87
C ARG A 47 -4.67 -6.89 0.56
N GLY A 48 -3.40 -6.47 0.55
CA GLY A 48 -2.62 -6.27 -0.67
C GLY A 48 -3.14 -5.08 -1.48
N GLY A 49 -2.79 -5.06 -2.76
CA GLY A 49 -3.09 -3.94 -3.66
C GLY A 49 -2.31 -4.00 -4.97
N CYS A 50 -1.22 -4.76 -5.02
CA CYS A 50 -0.44 -4.94 -6.23
C CYS A 50 -1.07 -5.93 -7.21
N SER A 51 -1.01 -5.59 -8.50
CA SER A 51 -1.59 -6.43 -9.55
C SER A 51 -0.84 -6.33 -10.87
N ALA A 52 -0.86 -7.43 -11.62
CA ALA A 52 -0.32 -7.51 -12.97
C ALA A 52 -1.45 -7.79 -13.97
N GLY A 53 -1.52 -6.98 -15.03
CA GLY A 53 -2.48 -7.13 -16.11
C GLY A 53 -3.90 -6.60 -15.84
N MET A 54 -4.20 -6.11 -14.63
CA MET A 54 -5.56 -5.71 -14.24
C MET A 54 -6.05 -4.41 -14.89
N THR A 55 -5.13 -3.51 -15.26
CA THR A 55 -5.47 -2.23 -15.93
C THR A 55 -5.18 -2.26 -17.44
N GLY A 56 -4.87 -3.44 -17.98
CA GLY A 56 -4.50 -3.63 -19.38
C GLY A 56 -3.44 -4.72 -19.55
N LYS A 57 -3.40 -5.36 -20.72
CA LYS A 57 -2.41 -6.40 -21.00
C LYS A 57 -0.98 -5.85 -20.84
N GLY A 58 -0.15 -6.53 -20.04
CA GLY A 58 1.24 -6.12 -19.80
C GLY A 58 1.43 -5.01 -18.77
N SER A 59 0.34 -4.49 -18.20
CA SER A 59 0.39 -3.46 -17.16
C SER A 59 0.80 -4.02 -15.79
N PHE A 60 1.26 -3.13 -14.92
CA PHE A 60 1.36 -3.37 -13.48
C PHE A 60 0.69 -2.23 -12.73
N GLY A 61 0.12 -2.51 -11.57
CA GLY A 61 -0.51 -1.49 -10.75
C GLY A 61 -0.42 -1.78 -9.27
N ASN A 62 -0.69 -0.74 -8.49
CA ASN A 62 -0.81 -0.81 -7.05
C ASN A 62 -1.99 0.03 -6.58
N GLN A 63 -2.68 -0.44 -5.54
CA GLN A 63 -3.64 0.34 -4.77
C GLN A 63 -3.48 0.04 -3.27
N TYR A 64 -2.47 0.62 -2.66
CA TYR A 64 -2.44 0.78 -1.21
C TYR A 64 -3.64 1.62 -0.78
N SER A 65 -4.39 1.19 0.22
CA SER A 65 -5.50 1.97 0.76
C SER A 65 -5.78 1.63 2.23
N LEU A 66 -6.24 2.61 3.01
CA LEU A 66 -6.73 2.44 4.38
C LEU A 66 -8.18 2.93 4.49
N PRO A 67 -9.19 2.13 4.12
CA PRO A 67 -10.57 2.60 3.96
C PRO A 67 -11.24 3.06 5.26
N LYS A 68 -10.73 2.60 6.42
CA LYS A 68 -11.22 2.98 7.75
C LYS A 68 -10.44 4.14 8.37
N GLU A 69 -9.33 4.54 7.76
CA GLU A 69 -8.49 5.64 8.25
C GLU A 69 -9.12 6.98 7.85
N ASN A 70 -9.21 7.90 8.81
CA ASN A 70 -9.84 9.21 8.66
C ASN A 70 -8.93 10.37 9.08
N ASP A 71 -7.78 10.12 9.70
CA ASP A 71 -6.82 11.16 10.05
C ASP A 71 -6.24 11.80 8.77
N PRO A 72 -6.40 13.12 8.59
CA PRO A 72 -5.85 13.82 7.42
C PRO A 72 -4.31 13.80 7.38
N LYS A 73 -3.61 13.44 8.47
CA LYS A 73 -2.15 13.37 8.51
C LYS A 73 -1.59 11.99 8.18
N VAL A 74 -2.44 10.96 8.14
CA VAL A 74 -2.01 9.59 7.86
C VAL A 74 -2.06 9.34 6.35
N LEU A 75 -1.00 8.75 5.81
CA LEU A 75 -0.97 8.31 4.42
C LEU A 75 -2.08 7.28 4.20
N ASN A 76 -3.09 7.65 3.42
CA ASN A 76 -4.29 6.83 3.27
C ASN A 76 -4.22 5.96 2.01
N SER A 77 -3.59 6.45 0.95
CA SER A 77 -3.63 5.81 -0.35
C SER A 77 -2.37 6.11 -1.15
N VAL A 78 -1.85 5.06 -1.79
CA VAL A 78 -0.87 5.15 -2.89
C VAL A 78 -1.45 4.35 -4.03
N GLN A 79 -1.67 5.00 -5.16
CA GLN A 79 -2.18 4.37 -6.37
C GLN A 79 -1.16 4.54 -7.48
N ILE A 80 -0.81 3.43 -8.13
CA ILE A 80 0.17 3.42 -9.23
C ILE A 80 -0.45 2.64 -10.39
N ILE A 81 -0.29 3.17 -11.60
CA ILE A 81 -0.57 2.43 -12.83
C ILE A 81 0.62 2.60 -13.77
N VAL A 82 1.17 1.47 -14.21
CA VAL A 82 2.25 1.37 -15.18
C VAL A 82 1.71 0.62 -16.39
N PRO A 83 1.53 1.27 -17.55
CA PRO A 83 0.97 0.61 -18.73
C PRO A 83 1.84 -0.52 -19.29
N ASP A 84 3.17 -0.43 -19.15
CA ASP A 84 4.13 -1.43 -19.60
C ASP A 84 5.11 -1.79 -18.48
N ALA A 85 4.85 -2.93 -17.82
CA ALA A 85 5.66 -3.44 -16.73
C ALA A 85 7.07 -3.87 -17.19
N LYS A 86 7.20 -4.30 -18.45
CA LYS A 86 8.48 -4.74 -19.01
C LYS A 86 9.40 -3.54 -19.24
N ALA A 87 8.86 -2.45 -19.75
CA ALA A 87 9.60 -1.18 -19.86
C ALA A 87 10.01 -0.68 -18.46
N ALA A 88 9.09 -0.74 -17.49
CA ALA A 88 9.36 -0.31 -16.12
C ALA A 88 10.42 -1.13 -15.39
N ALA A 89 10.81 -2.33 -15.85
CA ALA A 89 11.90 -3.08 -15.22
C ALA A 89 13.24 -2.32 -15.21
N ASN A 90 13.43 -1.42 -16.18
CA ASN A 90 14.61 -0.56 -16.30
C ASN A 90 14.30 0.93 -16.02
N GLY A 91 13.11 1.22 -15.46
CA GLY A 91 12.59 2.57 -15.30
C GLY A 91 11.75 3.02 -16.50
N THR A 92 10.57 3.57 -16.22
CA THR A 92 9.68 4.18 -17.22
C THR A 92 9.24 5.58 -16.80
N HIS A 93 9.02 6.44 -17.80
CA HIS A 93 8.44 7.77 -17.64
C HIS A 93 6.95 7.81 -18.01
N ASN A 94 6.35 6.66 -18.33
CA ASN A 94 4.92 6.55 -18.58
C ASN A 94 4.21 5.86 -17.41
N PHE A 95 3.52 6.62 -16.57
CA PHE A 95 2.80 6.12 -15.42
C PHE A 95 1.75 7.11 -14.90
N PHE A 96 0.87 6.59 -14.06
CA PHE A 96 0.02 7.35 -13.14
C PHE A 96 0.47 7.07 -11.71
N LEU A 97 0.59 8.13 -10.90
CA LEU A 97 0.82 8.06 -9.46
C LEU A 97 -0.14 9.01 -8.74
N ASN A 98 -0.81 8.54 -7.70
CA ASN A 98 -1.58 9.36 -6.76
C ASN A 98 -1.25 8.99 -5.31
N VAL A 99 -0.77 9.95 -4.54
CA VAL A 99 -0.54 9.83 -3.10
C VAL A 99 -1.56 10.70 -2.39
N ALA A 100 -2.38 10.12 -1.51
CA ALA A 100 -3.52 10.82 -0.94
C ALA A 100 -3.65 10.64 0.58
N PHE A 101 -4.12 11.72 1.22
CA PHE A 101 -4.32 11.86 2.65
C PHE A 101 -5.80 12.11 2.99
N GLY A 102 -6.21 11.66 4.16
CA GLY A 102 -7.59 11.74 4.61
C GLY A 102 -8.54 10.75 3.91
N ARG A 103 -9.83 10.89 4.20
CA ARG A 103 -10.89 9.92 3.87
C ARG A 103 -11.03 9.70 2.36
N ILE A 104 -11.23 8.46 1.93
CA ILE A 104 -11.33 8.10 0.50
C ILE A 104 -12.32 8.97 -0.30
N PHE A 105 -13.50 9.25 0.27
CA PHE A 105 -14.54 10.06 -0.39
C PHE A 105 -14.48 11.56 -0.07
N LYS A 106 -13.51 11.99 0.76
CA LYS A 106 -13.31 13.38 1.16
C LYS A 106 -11.83 13.60 1.48
N ARG A 107 -11.01 13.56 0.42
CA ARG A 107 -9.56 13.72 0.52
C ARG A 107 -9.22 15.08 1.12
N ASP A 108 -8.26 15.09 2.04
CA ASP A 108 -7.69 16.33 2.56
C ASP A 108 -6.62 16.87 1.60
N ALA A 109 -5.81 15.98 1.03
CA ALA A 109 -4.85 16.29 -0.02
C ALA A 109 -4.64 15.10 -0.96
N GLU A 110 -4.29 15.43 -2.21
CA GLU A 110 -3.86 14.48 -3.24
C GLU A 110 -2.68 15.05 -4.01
N TYR A 111 -1.66 14.22 -4.22
CA TYR A 111 -0.47 14.54 -5.01
C TYR A 111 -0.46 13.62 -6.23
N LYS A 112 -0.71 14.19 -7.41
CA LYS A 112 -0.91 13.44 -8.64
C LYS A 112 0.21 13.70 -9.64
N VAL A 113 0.67 12.61 -10.27
CA VAL A 113 1.52 12.63 -11.46
C VAL A 113 0.82 11.81 -12.53
N GLU A 114 0.43 12.47 -13.61
CA GLU A 114 -0.27 11.87 -14.76
C GLU A 114 0.54 12.20 -16.02
N THR A 115 1.50 11.35 -16.35
CA THR A 115 2.49 11.65 -17.40
C THR A 115 1.85 11.75 -18.79
N GLU A 116 0.80 10.96 -19.05
CA GLU A 116 0.03 11.03 -20.30
C GLU A 116 -0.66 12.39 -20.48
N LYS A 117 -1.07 13.04 -19.38
CA LYS A 117 -1.66 14.39 -19.39
C LYS A 117 -0.63 15.50 -19.22
N LYS A 118 0.67 15.16 -19.24
CA LYS A 118 1.79 16.09 -18.99
C LYS A 118 1.67 16.82 -17.64
N SER A 119 1.05 16.18 -16.65
CA SER A 119 0.90 16.72 -15.30
C SER A 119 1.91 16.05 -14.37
N GLY A 120 3.03 16.74 -14.13
CA GLY A 120 4.16 16.18 -13.38
C GLY A 120 5.05 15.28 -14.23
N THR A 121 6.14 14.82 -13.63
CA THR A 121 7.21 14.06 -14.28
C THR A 121 7.84 13.08 -13.31
N GLY A 122 8.52 12.05 -13.78
CA GLY A 122 9.30 11.19 -12.90
C GLY A 122 9.70 9.89 -13.56
N THR A 123 10.11 8.94 -12.74
CA THR A 123 10.44 7.58 -13.14
C THR A 123 9.80 6.60 -12.17
N ILE A 124 9.23 5.52 -12.70
CA ILE A 124 8.82 4.36 -11.91
C ILE A 124 9.58 3.13 -12.40
N THR A 125 10.05 2.33 -11.44
CA THR A 125 10.65 1.01 -11.69
C THR A 125 9.76 -0.07 -11.08
N VAL A 126 9.53 -1.16 -11.81
CA VAL A 126 8.79 -2.33 -11.34
C VAL A 126 9.64 -3.58 -11.48
N HIS A 127 9.93 -4.24 -10.36
CA HIS A 127 10.58 -5.54 -10.32
C HIS A 127 9.55 -6.62 -9.96
N ASP A 128 8.84 -7.12 -10.97
CA ASP A 128 7.87 -8.20 -10.81
C ASP A 128 8.55 -9.59 -10.77
N LYS A 129 8.27 -10.37 -9.73
CA LYS A 129 8.80 -11.73 -9.50
C LYS A 129 7.72 -12.82 -9.52
N GLY A 130 6.53 -12.54 -10.04
CA GLY A 130 5.45 -13.54 -10.09
C GLY A 130 4.50 -13.43 -8.89
N SER A 131 4.87 -13.96 -7.73
CA SER A 131 4.03 -13.85 -6.54
C SER A 131 4.25 -12.56 -5.75
N THR A 132 5.39 -11.91 -5.94
CA THR A 132 5.82 -10.69 -5.25
C THR A 132 6.33 -9.66 -6.25
N ALA A 133 6.44 -8.41 -5.82
CA ALA A 133 7.03 -7.34 -6.62
C ALA A 133 7.57 -6.22 -5.74
N THR A 134 8.50 -5.44 -6.29
CA THR A 134 8.89 -4.15 -5.69
C THR A 134 8.67 -3.05 -6.71
N ILE A 135 7.98 -1.99 -6.30
CA ILE A 135 7.82 -0.77 -7.08
C ILE A 135 8.68 0.31 -6.42
N SER A 136 9.38 1.10 -7.21
CA SER A 136 10.07 2.30 -6.74
C SER A 136 9.67 3.47 -7.62
N PHE A 137 9.44 4.63 -7.02
CA PHE A 137 9.10 5.84 -7.75
C PHE A 137 9.93 7.02 -7.25
N ASP A 138 10.32 7.87 -8.19
CA ASP A 138 10.91 9.19 -7.97
C ASP A 138 10.18 10.13 -8.94
N ALA A 139 9.27 10.94 -8.41
CA ALA A 139 8.37 11.74 -9.22
C ALA A 139 8.12 13.11 -8.61
N LYS A 140 7.77 14.07 -9.46
CA LYS A 140 7.47 15.44 -9.09
C LYS A 140 6.11 15.83 -9.68
N THR A 141 5.23 16.34 -8.84
CA THR A 141 3.93 16.88 -9.25
C THR A 141 4.10 18.15 -10.07
N ALA A 142 3.03 18.58 -10.77
CA ALA A 142 3.07 19.80 -11.59
C ALA A 142 3.33 21.08 -10.78
N ASP A 143 2.88 21.13 -9.52
CA ASP A 143 3.15 22.22 -8.56
C ASP A 143 4.49 22.07 -7.82
N GLY A 144 5.25 21.03 -8.14
CA GLY A 144 6.64 20.89 -7.74
C GLY A 144 6.90 20.12 -6.43
N VAL A 145 5.89 19.47 -5.87
CA VAL A 145 6.05 18.53 -4.74
C VAL A 145 6.79 17.29 -5.23
N HIS A 146 7.86 16.92 -4.54
CA HIS A 146 8.67 15.76 -4.86
C HIS A 146 8.24 14.56 -4.02
N LEU A 147 8.06 13.42 -4.68
CA LEU A 147 7.54 12.17 -4.15
C LEU A 147 8.56 11.09 -4.45
N VAL A 148 9.15 10.50 -3.42
CA VAL A 148 10.03 9.34 -3.54
C VAL A 148 9.46 8.22 -2.71
N GLY A 149 9.44 7.00 -3.21
CA GLY A 149 8.92 5.91 -2.41
C GLY A 149 9.09 4.53 -2.99
N THR A 150 8.75 3.56 -2.15
CA THR A 150 8.78 2.14 -2.47
C THR A 150 7.49 1.46 -2.04
N VAL A 151 7.05 0.50 -2.83
CA VAL A 151 5.98 -0.43 -2.49
C VAL A 151 6.56 -1.84 -2.56
N ASP A 152 6.55 -2.53 -1.44
CA ASP A 152 6.93 -3.95 -1.34
C ASP A 152 5.66 -4.81 -1.33
N CYS A 153 5.41 -5.47 -2.45
CA CYS A 153 4.28 -6.33 -2.69
C CYS A 153 4.63 -7.76 -2.27
N LYS A 154 4.07 -8.23 -1.16
CA LYS A 154 4.22 -9.61 -0.69
C LYS A 154 3.18 -10.56 -1.34
N SER A 155 2.24 -9.99 -2.07
CA SER A 155 1.28 -10.71 -2.90
C SER A 155 0.93 -9.87 -4.14
N VAL A 156 0.85 -10.52 -5.31
CA VAL A 156 0.44 -9.89 -6.58
C VAL A 156 -0.75 -10.64 -7.16
N THR A 157 -1.86 -9.94 -7.37
CA THR A 157 -3.01 -10.48 -8.11
C THR A 157 -2.74 -10.43 -9.61
N ARG A 158 -3.03 -11.51 -10.34
CA ARG A 158 -2.78 -11.59 -11.78
C ARG A 158 -4.09 -11.73 -12.54
N ALA A 159 -4.25 -10.92 -13.59
CA ALA A 159 -5.27 -11.15 -14.59
C ALA A 159 -5.03 -12.53 -15.24
N GLN A 160 -6.10 -13.31 -15.38
CA GLN A 160 -6.07 -14.61 -16.06
C GLN A 160 -6.07 -14.44 -17.58
#